data_AF-A0A7C5I7G8-F1
#
_entry.id   AF-A0A7C5I7G8-F1
#
_cell.length_a   1.000
_cell.length_b   1.000
_cell.length_c   1.000
_cell.angle_alpha   90.00
_cell.angle_beta   90.00
_cell.angle_gamma   90.00
#
_symmetry.space_group_name_H-M   'P 1'
#
loop_
_entity.id
_entity.type
_entity.pdbx_description
1 polymer ?
#
loop_
_entity_poly.entity_id
_entity_poly.type
_entity_poly.pdbx_seq_one_letter_code
_entity_poly.pdbx_strand_id
1 'polypeptide(L)'
;MRELVRSSSLSWMRRGDDRRRSNRHGVGGAGVADPRNLSNPAGLVPDSRQGEPQQGCRPVDPTQPSRAGRCTSTPARRASGAVTLLAMRVASIGEILWDVFGQEERLGGAPFNFAAHAARLGHEAVFLSAVGDDERGRKAIRLAQQLNVSTEFLHTVQELPTGRVTVELDAAGVPSFTIHRPAAYDLFRLSPEELQRLAEFSPDVVAFGTLHQTAPAVKAQVRLLLDACPGARRFYDVNLRQDSYNVFLLEDLMMEASVVKLNREEMEQINRLFGLSFPSLEKACRYWCARYGWEALAVTLGEEGCAALAGEEWVESPGYRVKVVDTVGSGDAFAAAFVHGLAEGWPLAEVADFANRVGAVVASKPGAVPVWTLEECQALKRS
;
A
#
# COMPACT_ATOMS: atom_id res chain seq x y z
N MET A 1 17.99 10.73 -50.03
CA MET A 1 18.91 10.45 -51.15
C MET A 1 20.32 10.66 -50.61
N ARG A 2 21.12 9.57 -50.50
CA ARG A 2 22.55 9.48 -50.06
C ARG A 2 22.78 9.78 -48.56
N GLU A 3 23.54 9.03 -47.74
CA GLU A 3 24.54 7.93 -47.83
C GLU A 3 24.47 7.12 -46.50
N LEU A 4 24.48 5.77 -46.43
CA LEU A 4 25.60 4.79 -46.59
C LEU A 4 26.74 5.05 -45.56
N VAL A 5 27.07 4.21 -44.57
CA VAL A 5 27.60 2.82 -44.62
C VAL A 5 27.76 2.26 -43.17
N ARG A 6 27.36 0.98 -42.95
CA ARG A 6 28.00 -0.18 -42.24
C ARG A 6 29.01 0.05 -41.09
N SER A 7 29.37 -0.91 -40.24
CA SER A 7 28.86 -2.16 -39.65
C SER A 7 29.99 -2.64 -38.72
N SER A 8 29.67 -3.55 -37.77
CA SER A 8 30.54 -4.59 -37.18
C SER A 8 31.75 -4.14 -36.31
N SER A 9 32.29 -4.87 -35.33
CA SER A 9 31.93 -6.04 -34.51
C SER A 9 33.10 -6.24 -33.53
N LEU A 10 32.79 -6.66 -32.30
CA LEU A 10 33.51 -7.62 -31.43
C LEU A 10 35.03 -7.51 -31.10
N SER A 11 35.26 -7.46 -29.77
CA SER A 11 36.20 -8.22 -28.92
C SER A 11 37.71 -8.07 -29.11
N TRP A 12 38.43 -7.76 -28.02
CA TRP A 12 39.79 -8.28 -27.75
C TRP A 12 40.07 -8.48 -26.25
N MET A 13 40.98 -9.43 -26.01
CA MET A 13 41.34 -10.15 -24.80
C MET A 13 42.48 -9.52 -23.96
N ARG A 14 42.45 -9.83 -22.66
CA ARG A 14 43.50 -10.29 -21.72
C ARG A 14 45.01 -9.91 -21.89
N ARG A 15 45.58 -9.66 -20.71
CA ARG A 15 46.90 -10.05 -20.12
C ARG A 15 48.12 -9.15 -20.36
N GLY A 16 48.86 -8.91 -19.27
CA GLY A 16 50.26 -8.44 -19.31
C GLY A 16 50.77 -7.89 -17.98
N ASP A 17 51.22 -8.77 -17.10
CA ASP A 17 51.98 -8.55 -15.86
C ASP A 17 53.42 -8.08 -16.18
N ASP A 18 53.99 -7.10 -15.47
CA ASP A 18 55.39 -7.22 -15.02
C ASP A 18 55.78 -6.29 -13.85
N ARG A 19 56.70 -6.82 -13.07
CA ARG A 19 57.14 -6.50 -11.71
C ARG A 19 58.28 -5.47 -11.68
N ARG A 20 58.46 -4.79 -10.54
CA ARG A 20 59.58 -5.02 -9.57
C ARG A 20 59.74 -3.89 -8.52
N ARG A 21 59.78 -4.34 -7.24
CA ARG A 21 60.73 -4.06 -6.12
C ARG A 21 61.15 -2.59 -5.86
N SER A 22 61.35 -2.08 -4.64
CA SER A 22 61.55 -2.53 -3.25
C SER A 22 61.73 -1.21 -2.45
N ASN A 23 61.45 -1.02 -1.15
CA ASN A 23 62.05 -1.67 0.02
C ASN A 23 61.43 -1.06 1.31
N ARG A 24 61.17 -1.92 2.31
CA ARG A 24 61.46 -1.86 3.78
C ARG A 24 61.22 -0.53 4.57
N HIS A 25 60.64 -0.50 5.78
CA HIS A 25 60.73 -1.34 7.00
C HIS A 25 59.34 -1.49 7.68
N GLY A 26 58.91 -2.62 8.28
CA GLY A 26 59.39 -3.28 9.51
C GLY A 26 58.75 -2.60 10.75
N VAL A 27 58.11 -3.22 11.76
CA VAL A 27 58.08 -4.58 12.35
C VAL A 27 56.82 -4.66 13.24
N GLY A 28 55.95 -5.68 13.13
CA GLY A 28 55.81 -6.84 14.05
C GLY A 28 54.31 -6.99 14.39
N GLY A 29 53.60 -8.12 14.23
CA GLY A 29 53.87 -9.53 14.50
C GLY A 29 53.16 -9.91 15.81
N ALA A 30 52.43 -11.01 16.02
CA ALA A 30 51.93 -12.13 15.23
C ALA A 30 50.99 -12.93 16.18
N GLY A 31 50.09 -13.77 15.67
CA GLY A 31 49.36 -14.73 16.51
C GLY A 31 48.14 -15.38 15.85
N VAL A 32 48.39 -16.36 14.97
CA VAL A 32 47.40 -17.28 14.38
C VAL A 32 47.40 -18.58 15.17
N ALA A 33 46.24 -19.21 15.41
CA ALA A 33 46.09 -20.67 15.45
C ALA A 33 44.61 -21.11 15.37
N ASP A 34 44.28 -21.85 14.31
CA ASP A 34 43.26 -22.92 14.25
C ASP A 34 44.06 -24.23 14.02
N PRO A 35 43.71 -25.36 14.65
CA PRO A 35 43.07 -26.42 13.85
C PRO A 35 42.04 -27.30 14.61
N ARG A 36 40.93 -27.59 13.91
CA ARG A 36 40.13 -28.84 13.84
C ARG A 36 40.63 -30.08 14.65
N ASN A 37 39.71 -30.77 15.35
CA ASN A 37 39.03 -32.04 14.92
C ASN A 37 38.53 -32.93 16.11
N LEU A 38 37.48 -33.75 15.83
CA LEU A 38 36.96 -34.94 16.56
C LEU A 38 36.10 -34.66 17.81
N SER A 39 34.94 -35.28 18.09
CA SER A 39 34.30 -36.53 17.65
C SER A 39 32.87 -36.63 18.23
N ASN A 40 31.93 -37.21 17.47
CA ASN A 40 30.62 -37.72 17.92
C ASN A 40 30.80 -39.18 18.43
N PRO A 41 29.93 -39.75 19.30
CA PRO A 41 28.91 -40.68 18.76
C PRO A 41 27.60 -40.88 19.57
N ALA A 42 26.59 -41.40 18.85
CA ALA A 42 25.52 -42.38 19.20
C ALA A 42 24.55 -42.07 20.36
N GLY A 43 23.24 -42.01 20.15
CA GLY A 43 22.27 -43.12 19.94
C GLY A 43 21.01 -42.77 20.76
N LEU A 44 19.75 -43.16 20.54
CA LEU A 44 19.11 -44.33 19.95
C LEU A 44 17.62 -43.98 19.71
N VAL A 45 17.04 -44.55 18.65
CA VAL A 45 15.59 -44.78 18.44
C VAL A 45 15.28 -46.22 18.89
N PRO A 46 14.07 -46.50 19.40
CA PRO A 46 13.20 -47.50 18.74
C PRO A 46 11.73 -47.01 18.72
N ASP A 47 10.97 -47.07 17.64
CA ASP A 47 10.48 -48.16 16.78
C ASP A 47 9.07 -48.69 17.15
N SER A 48 8.22 -48.64 16.12
CA SER A 48 7.05 -49.44 15.71
C SER A 48 5.96 -49.95 16.68
N ARG A 49 4.70 -49.78 16.23
CA ARG A 49 3.63 -50.80 15.98
C ARG A 49 2.32 -50.07 15.58
N GLN A 50 1.84 -50.14 14.34
CA GLN A 50 1.06 -51.20 13.65
C GLN A 50 -0.42 -51.33 14.07
N GLY A 51 -1.30 -51.28 13.04
CA GLY A 51 -2.66 -51.82 12.95
C GLY A 51 -3.79 -50.81 13.25
N GLU A 52 -4.87 -50.66 12.50
CA GLU A 52 -5.44 -51.25 11.28
C GLU A 52 -6.60 -50.31 10.81
N PRO A 53 -7.09 -50.41 9.56
CA PRO A 53 -8.14 -49.55 8.99
C PRO A 53 -9.53 -50.22 9.02
N GLN A 54 -10.63 -49.45 8.90
CA GLN A 54 -11.76 -49.66 7.97
C GLN A 54 -13.08 -48.93 8.34
N GLN A 55 -13.91 -48.76 7.29
CA GLN A 55 -15.36 -48.47 7.21
C GLN A 55 -15.75 -46.99 7.11
N GLY A 56 -16.45 -46.50 6.08
CA GLY A 56 -17.01 -47.13 4.88
C GLY A 56 -17.82 -46.09 4.08
N CYS A 57 -17.43 -45.84 2.83
CA CYS A 57 -18.25 -45.14 1.85
C CYS A 57 -19.28 -46.12 1.25
N ARG A 58 -20.56 -45.74 1.25
CA ARG A 58 -21.62 -46.46 0.51
C ARG A 58 -21.77 -45.87 -0.89
N PRO A 59 -21.92 -46.70 -1.95
CA PRO A 59 -22.20 -46.22 -3.30
C PRO A 59 -23.69 -45.91 -3.48
N VAL A 60 -24.02 -44.85 -4.23
CA VAL A 60 -25.37 -44.54 -4.70
C VAL A 60 -25.50 -44.98 -6.16
N ASP A 61 -26.47 -45.85 -6.41
CA ASP A 61 -26.86 -46.42 -7.70
C ASP A 61 -27.57 -45.35 -8.59
N PRO A 62 -27.18 -45.17 -9.87
CA PRO A 62 -27.74 -44.14 -10.73
C PRO A 62 -28.79 -44.71 -11.70
N THR A 63 -30.05 -44.85 -11.29
CA THR A 63 -31.15 -45.06 -12.24
C THR A 63 -32.49 -44.47 -11.76
N GLN A 64 -32.85 -43.25 -12.22
CA GLN A 64 -34.19 -42.90 -12.75
C GLN A 64 -34.33 -41.39 -13.05
N PRO A 65 -35.08 -40.99 -14.10
CA PRO A 65 -35.14 -39.61 -14.57
C PRO A 65 -36.32 -38.85 -13.95
N SER A 66 -36.07 -37.68 -13.34
CA SER A 66 -37.14 -36.79 -12.88
C SER A 66 -37.39 -35.64 -13.88
N ARG A 67 -38.67 -35.51 -14.22
CA ARG A 67 -39.29 -34.64 -15.22
C ARG A 67 -38.93 -33.16 -15.09
N ALA A 68 -38.76 -32.53 -16.25
CA ALA A 68 -38.68 -31.10 -16.45
C ALA A 68 -40.00 -30.40 -16.04
N GLY A 69 -39.91 -29.52 -15.05
CA GLY A 69 -40.92 -28.52 -14.70
C GLY A 69 -40.40 -27.14 -15.07
N ARG A 70 -41.03 -26.51 -16.07
CA ARG A 70 -40.78 -25.13 -16.48
C ARG A 70 -41.27 -24.21 -15.36
N CYS A 71 -40.39 -23.44 -14.74
CA CYS A 71 -40.75 -22.39 -13.79
C CYS A 71 -40.30 -21.05 -14.36
N THR A 72 -41.26 -20.28 -14.88
CA THR A 72 -41.10 -18.87 -15.23
C THR A 72 -41.24 -18.05 -13.97
N SER A 73 -40.15 -17.45 -13.47
CA SER A 73 -40.20 -16.44 -12.42
C SER A 73 -39.38 -15.23 -12.82
N THR A 74 -40.08 -14.15 -13.14
CA THR A 74 -39.61 -12.76 -13.21
C THR A 74 -38.84 -12.41 -11.93
N PRO A 75 -37.69 -11.70 -11.97
CA PRO A 75 -36.99 -11.33 -10.76
C PRO A 75 -37.76 -10.21 -10.05
N ALA A 76 -38.33 -10.54 -8.89
CA ALA A 76 -38.86 -9.56 -7.96
C ALA A 76 -37.71 -8.73 -7.39
N ARG A 77 -37.82 -7.39 -7.52
CA ARG A 77 -37.02 -6.41 -6.79
C ARG A 77 -36.97 -6.77 -5.30
N ARG A 78 -35.80 -7.09 -4.78
CA ARG A 78 -35.59 -7.15 -3.33
C ARG A 78 -35.48 -5.73 -2.78
N ALA A 79 -36.44 -5.38 -1.95
CA ALA A 79 -36.41 -4.21 -1.10
C ALA A 79 -35.31 -4.34 -0.03
N SER A 80 -34.81 -3.19 0.40
CA SER A 80 -33.81 -2.94 1.43
C SER A 80 -33.91 -3.85 2.66
N GLY A 81 -32.98 -4.78 2.80
CA GLY A 81 -32.59 -5.32 4.09
C GLY A 81 -31.34 -4.56 4.55
N ALA A 82 -31.33 -4.06 5.79
CA ALA A 82 -30.11 -3.54 6.40
C ALA A 82 -29.07 -4.66 6.43
N VAL A 83 -28.11 -4.59 5.51
CA VAL A 83 -26.87 -5.35 5.61
C VAL A 83 -26.16 -4.77 6.82
N THR A 84 -26.02 -5.56 7.88
CA THR A 84 -25.13 -5.21 8.98
C THR A 84 -23.73 -5.20 8.39
N LEU A 85 -23.22 -4.02 8.04
CA LEU A 85 -21.85 -3.82 7.58
C LEU A 85 -20.91 -4.39 8.63
N LEU A 86 -20.11 -5.39 8.27
CA LEU A 86 -19.06 -5.88 9.15
C LEU A 86 -17.94 -4.84 9.09
N ALA A 87 -17.78 -4.07 10.16
CA ALA A 87 -16.71 -3.09 10.26
C ALA A 87 -15.35 -3.82 10.12
N MET A 88 -14.62 -3.53 9.03
CA MET A 88 -13.24 -3.98 8.89
C MET A 88 -12.34 -3.43 10.00
N ARG A 89 -11.31 -4.20 10.31
CA ARG A 89 -10.15 -3.80 11.09
C ARG A 89 -9.03 -3.35 10.16
N VAL A 90 -8.64 -2.10 10.25
CA VAL A 90 -7.66 -1.45 9.37
C VAL A 90 -6.43 -1.06 10.17
N ALA A 91 -5.26 -1.58 9.79
CA ALA A 91 -3.98 -1.10 10.28
C ALA A 91 -3.32 -0.25 9.19
N SER A 92 -3.14 1.04 9.42
CA SER A 92 -2.43 1.91 8.48
C SER A 92 -1.10 2.36 9.09
N ILE A 93 -0.02 2.11 8.36
CA ILE A 93 1.35 2.42 8.79
C ILE A 93 1.98 3.42 7.82
N GLY A 94 2.55 4.50 8.35
CA GLY A 94 3.03 5.55 7.47
C GLY A 94 3.47 6.84 8.15
N GLU A 95 3.69 7.85 7.31
CA GLU A 95 3.91 9.21 7.77
C GLU A 95 2.63 9.87 8.31
N ILE A 96 2.82 10.68 9.35
CA ILE A 96 1.91 11.74 9.76
C ILE A 96 2.72 13.03 9.83
N LEU A 97 2.22 14.08 9.19
CA LEU A 97 2.98 15.31 9.00
C LEU A 97 2.08 16.53 8.89
N TRP A 98 2.70 17.71 9.00
CA TRP A 98 2.03 18.99 8.80
C TRP A 98 2.43 19.60 7.46
N ASP A 99 1.46 19.83 6.59
CA ASP A 99 1.62 20.66 5.41
C ASP A 99 1.57 22.14 5.84
N VAL A 100 2.69 22.85 5.66
CA VAL A 100 2.89 24.22 6.14
C VAL A 100 2.82 25.19 4.95
N PHE A 101 1.77 26.00 4.93
CA PHE A 101 1.48 27.05 3.94
C PHE A 101 1.72 28.42 4.56
N GLY A 102 2.96 28.89 4.55
CA GLY A 102 3.31 30.14 5.24
C GLY A 102 3.05 30.05 6.75
N GLN A 103 1.96 30.66 7.22
CA GLN A 103 1.52 30.64 8.64
C GLN A 103 0.40 29.63 8.91
N GLU A 104 -0.21 29.05 7.87
CA GLU A 104 -1.23 28.01 8.02
C GLU A 104 -0.59 26.63 8.05
N GLU A 105 -1.12 25.75 8.89
CA GLU A 105 -0.69 24.35 8.96
C GLU A 105 -1.89 23.42 8.90
N ARG A 106 -1.79 22.38 8.08
CA ARG A 106 -2.81 21.35 7.91
C ARG A 106 -2.20 19.99 8.22
N LEU A 107 -2.89 19.20 9.03
CA LEU A 107 -2.45 17.83 9.30
C LEU A 107 -2.71 16.96 8.07
N GLY A 108 -1.74 16.14 7.73
CA GLY A 108 -1.78 15.23 6.59
C GLY A 108 -0.84 14.04 6.75
N GLY A 109 -0.49 13.45 5.61
CA GLY A 109 0.14 12.13 5.51
C GLY A 109 -0.85 11.16 4.89
N ALA A 110 -0.52 10.58 3.75
CA ALA A 110 -1.50 9.79 2.99
C ALA A 110 -2.00 8.56 3.76
N PRO A 111 -1.14 7.79 4.46
CA PRO A 111 -1.59 6.70 5.32
C PRO A 111 -2.49 7.18 6.47
N PHE A 112 -2.17 8.32 7.10
CA PHE A 112 -3.02 8.92 8.13
C PHE A 112 -4.41 9.31 7.58
N ASN A 113 -4.43 10.00 6.44
CA ASN A 113 -5.67 10.41 5.78
C ASN A 113 -6.54 9.20 5.41
N PHE A 114 -5.93 8.14 4.86
CA PHE A 114 -6.60 6.88 4.56
C PHE A 114 -7.25 6.28 5.81
N ALA A 115 -6.51 6.19 6.93
CA ALA A 115 -7.04 5.67 8.19
C ALA A 115 -8.25 6.48 8.69
N ALA A 116 -8.18 7.82 8.59
CA ALA A 116 -9.25 8.69 9.00
C ALA A 116 -10.51 8.59 8.12
N HIS A 117 -10.34 8.42 6.80
CA HIS A 117 -11.48 8.16 5.90
C HIS A 117 -12.06 6.75 6.13
N ALA A 118 -11.23 5.74 6.41
CA ALA A 118 -11.70 4.41 6.77
C ALA A 118 -12.51 4.42 8.09
N ALA A 119 -12.02 5.11 9.12
CA ALA A 119 -12.76 5.31 10.36
C ALA A 119 -14.13 5.97 10.12
N ARG A 120 -14.18 6.93 9.21
CA ARG A 120 -15.43 7.62 8.85
C ARG A 120 -16.42 6.79 8.05
N LEU A 121 -15.94 5.80 7.31
CA LEU A 121 -16.77 4.77 6.68
C LEU A 121 -17.29 3.74 7.70
N GLY A 122 -16.94 3.87 8.99
CA GLY A 122 -17.41 3.02 10.08
C GLY A 122 -16.49 1.86 10.40
N HIS A 123 -15.24 1.88 9.94
CA HIS A 123 -14.25 0.84 10.22
C HIS A 123 -13.45 1.12 11.50
N GLU A 124 -12.90 0.07 12.08
CA GLU A 124 -11.98 0.18 13.21
C GLU A 124 -10.56 0.42 12.66
N ALA A 125 -10.09 1.67 12.72
CA ALA A 125 -8.78 2.06 12.18
C ALA A 125 -7.75 2.31 13.29
N VAL A 126 -6.66 1.54 13.27
CA VAL A 126 -5.45 1.78 14.07
C VAL A 126 -4.36 2.39 13.19
N PHE A 127 -3.72 3.45 13.69
CA PHE A 127 -2.66 4.14 12.96
C PHE A 127 -1.30 3.95 13.65
N LEU A 128 -0.33 3.49 12.86
CA LEU A 128 1.01 3.12 13.30
C LEU A 128 2.00 4.15 12.76
N SER A 129 2.56 4.97 13.64
CA SER A 129 3.53 6.01 13.27
C SER A 129 4.23 6.57 14.51
N ALA A 130 5.04 7.61 14.31
CA ALA A 130 5.65 8.36 15.39
C ALA A 130 5.57 9.88 15.13
N VAL A 131 5.36 10.63 16.21
CA VAL A 131 5.42 12.09 16.28
C VAL A 131 6.53 12.53 17.23
N GLY A 132 7.03 13.75 17.09
CA GLY A 132 8.00 14.30 18.03
C GLY A 132 7.32 14.73 19.33
N ASP A 133 8.06 14.81 20.44
CA ASP A 133 7.63 15.48 21.67
C ASP A 133 7.64 17.00 21.50
N ASP A 134 6.77 17.48 20.62
CA ASP A 134 6.60 18.88 20.27
C ASP A 134 5.11 19.25 20.17
N GLU A 135 4.83 20.53 19.98
CA GLU A 135 3.46 21.03 19.89
C GLU A 135 2.69 20.41 18.71
N ARG A 136 3.37 20.22 17.57
CA ARG A 136 2.82 19.59 16.38
C ARG A 136 2.42 18.14 16.64
N GLY A 137 3.23 17.39 17.37
CA GLY A 137 2.96 16.00 17.73
C GLY A 137 1.77 15.87 18.67
N ARG A 138 1.74 16.69 19.73
CA ARG A 138 0.60 16.75 20.66
C ARG A 138 -0.70 17.14 19.95
N LYS A 139 -0.63 18.06 18.98
CA LYS A 139 -1.79 18.48 18.16
C LYS A 139 -2.22 17.38 17.20
N ALA A 140 -1.28 16.67 16.57
CA ALA A 140 -1.56 15.56 15.67
C ALA A 140 -2.29 14.41 16.40
N ILE A 141 -1.84 14.01 17.59
CA ILE A 141 -2.50 13.00 18.42
C ILE A 141 -3.94 13.40 18.73
N ARG A 142 -4.18 14.65 19.16
CA ARG A 142 -5.54 15.14 19.46
C ARG A 142 -6.46 15.10 18.23
N LEU A 143 -5.95 15.51 17.08
CA LEU A 143 -6.72 15.51 15.82
C LEU A 143 -7.03 14.08 15.34
N ALA A 144 -6.07 13.16 15.46
CA ALA A 144 -6.29 11.74 15.15
C ALA A 144 -7.43 11.14 15.99
N GLN A 145 -7.44 11.43 17.30
CA GLN A 145 -8.50 11.00 18.21
C GLN A 145 -9.86 11.62 17.86
N GLN A 146 -9.90 12.91 17.49
CA GLN A 146 -11.14 13.57 17.03
C GLN A 146 -11.69 12.99 15.74
N LEU A 147 -10.84 12.40 14.90
CA LEU A 147 -11.21 11.70 13.67
C LEU A 147 -11.52 10.21 13.91
N ASN A 148 -11.62 9.78 15.17
CA ASN A 148 -11.86 8.39 15.59
C ASN A 148 -10.81 7.40 15.06
N VAL A 149 -9.57 7.85 14.84
CA VAL A 149 -8.44 6.99 14.53
C VAL A 149 -7.75 6.62 15.85
N SER A 150 -7.58 5.32 16.10
CA SER A 150 -6.87 4.86 17.31
C SER A 150 -5.41 5.30 17.25
N THR A 151 -4.97 5.97 18.32
CA THR A 151 -3.59 6.43 18.52
C THR A 151 -2.78 5.48 19.41
N GLU A 152 -3.25 4.25 19.62
CA GLU A 152 -2.58 3.25 20.47
C GLU A 152 -1.15 2.95 20.02
N PHE A 153 -0.91 2.96 18.71
CA PHE A 153 0.39 2.70 18.08
C PHE A 153 1.03 3.98 17.50
N LEU A 154 0.59 5.16 17.97
CA LEU A 154 1.18 6.45 17.62
C LEU A 154 2.19 6.86 18.68
N HIS A 155 3.47 6.58 18.43
CA HIS A 155 4.55 6.82 19.38
C HIS A 155 4.93 8.29 19.47
N THR A 156 5.42 8.70 20.64
CA THR A 156 6.09 10.00 20.81
C THR A 156 7.58 9.77 21.00
N VAL A 157 8.41 10.38 20.16
CA VAL A 157 9.88 10.29 20.21
C VAL A 157 10.50 11.62 20.63
N GLN A 158 11.64 11.60 21.30
CA GLN A 158 12.32 12.81 21.79
C GLN A 158 13.39 13.31 20.81
N GLU A 159 13.85 12.44 19.91
CA GLU A 159 15.05 12.63 19.11
C GLU A 159 14.80 13.45 17.83
N LEU A 160 13.59 13.38 17.26
CA LEU A 160 13.25 14.04 16.00
C LEU A 160 11.92 14.79 16.09
N PRO A 161 11.77 15.88 15.33
CA PRO A 161 10.53 16.64 15.30
C PRO A 161 9.43 15.86 14.57
N THR A 162 8.18 16.22 14.87
CA THR A 162 7.03 15.81 14.08
C THR A 162 7.21 16.20 12.61
N GLY A 163 6.84 15.30 11.70
CA GLY A 163 7.00 15.49 10.26
C GLY A 163 6.34 16.78 9.76
N ARG A 164 6.96 17.40 8.76
CA ARG A 164 6.40 18.57 8.07
C ARG A 164 6.81 18.61 6.61
N VAL A 165 5.96 19.23 5.81
CA VAL A 165 6.21 19.60 4.42
C VAL A 165 6.04 21.10 4.30
N THR A 166 7.04 21.80 3.78
CA THR A 166 6.87 23.20 3.41
C THR A 166 6.28 23.26 2.01
N VAL A 167 5.17 23.99 1.87
CA VAL A 167 4.52 24.24 0.59
C VAL A 167 4.72 25.70 0.20
N GLU A 168 5.42 25.92 -0.91
CA GLU A 168 5.69 27.26 -1.45
C GLU A 168 5.03 27.38 -2.81
N LEU A 169 4.25 28.44 -3.03
CA LEU A 169 3.68 28.75 -4.33
C LEU A 169 4.66 29.63 -5.11
N ASP A 170 4.96 29.27 -6.34
CA ASP A 170 5.70 30.15 -7.24
C ASP A 170 4.83 31.33 -7.72
N ALA A 171 5.41 32.23 -8.53
CA ALA A 171 4.70 33.39 -9.05
C ALA A 171 3.49 33.04 -9.95
N ALA A 172 3.43 31.83 -10.50
CA ALA A 172 2.31 31.32 -11.28
C ALA A 172 1.28 30.54 -10.42
N GLY A 173 1.52 30.44 -9.12
CA GLY A 173 0.68 29.68 -8.18
C GLY A 173 0.92 28.18 -8.22
N VAL A 174 2.01 27.71 -8.82
CA VAL A 174 2.39 26.29 -8.84
C VAL A 174 3.04 25.93 -7.49
N PRO A 175 2.54 24.92 -6.78
CA PRO A 175 3.11 24.50 -5.50
C PRO A 175 4.41 23.72 -5.69
N SER A 176 5.42 24.06 -4.90
CA SER A 176 6.61 23.26 -4.66
C SER A 176 6.57 22.71 -3.22
N PHE A 177 7.02 21.46 -3.05
CA PHE A 177 6.92 20.73 -1.80
C PHE A 177 8.31 20.34 -1.31
N THR A 178 8.66 20.76 -0.11
CA THR A 178 9.91 20.35 0.57
C THR A 178 9.56 19.49 1.77
N ILE A 179 9.84 18.19 1.67
CA ILE A 179 9.64 17.23 2.77
C ILE A 179 10.85 17.32 3.70
N HIS A 180 10.63 17.73 4.96
CA HIS A 180 11.71 17.89 5.93
C HIS A 180 12.01 16.56 6.60
N ARG A 181 13.22 16.03 6.38
CA ARG A 181 13.67 14.74 6.91
C ARG A 181 15.10 14.81 7.46
N PRO A 182 15.46 13.96 8.43
CA PRO A 182 14.61 12.93 9.05
C PRO A 182 13.52 13.52 9.97
N ALA A 183 12.41 12.78 10.11
CA ALA A 183 11.28 13.15 10.96
C ALA A 183 10.94 12.02 11.95
N ALA A 184 10.12 12.30 12.96
CA ALA A 184 9.74 11.32 13.99
C ALA A 184 9.27 9.98 13.42
N TYR A 185 8.43 9.98 12.37
CA TYR A 185 7.95 8.77 11.73
C TYR A 185 9.08 7.87 11.17
N ASP A 186 10.27 8.41 10.90
CA ASP A 186 11.45 7.65 10.45
C ASP A 186 12.09 6.81 11.59
N LEU A 187 11.72 7.09 12.84
CA LEU A 187 12.17 6.35 14.03
C LEU A 187 11.16 5.33 14.53
N PHE A 188 10.00 5.20 13.90
CA PHE A 188 8.95 4.27 14.33
C PHE A 188 9.48 2.83 14.39
N ARG A 189 9.27 2.15 15.52
CA ARG A 189 9.64 0.74 15.76
C ARG A 189 8.52 0.06 16.53
N LEU A 190 8.14 -1.13 16.10
CA LEU A 190 7.19 -1.96 16.84
C LEU A 190 7.94 -2.79 17.89
N SER A 191 7.42 -2.81 19.11
CA SER A 191 7.86 -3.78 20.11
C SER A 191 7.31 -5.18 19.79
N PRO A 192 7.92 -6.27 20.31
CA PRO A 192 7.36 -7.62 20.19
C PRO A 192 5.92 -7.73 20.71
N GLU A 193 5.60 -7.04 21.81
CA GLU A 193 4.26 -7.00 22.41
C GLU A 193 3.26 -6.23 21.53
N GLU A 194 3.71 -5.16 20.87
CA GLU A 194 2.91 -4.44 19.88
C GLU A 194 2.60 -5.31 18.65
N LEU A 195 3.60 -6.02 18.13
CA LEU A 195 3.39 -6.97 17.04
C LEU A 195 2.40 -8.07 17.44
N GLN A 196 2.49 -8.58 18.67
CA GLN A 196 1.51 -9.56 19.17
C GLN A 196 0.10 -8.96 19.24
N ARG A 197 -0.06 -7.75 19.80
CA ARG A 197 -1.36 -7.07 19.84
C ARG A 197 -1.92 -6.82 18.45
N LEU A 198 -1.08 -6.47 17.47
CA LEU A 198 -1.50 -6.27 16.08
C LEU A 198 -1.91 -7.59 15.41
N ALA A 199 -1.22 -8.69 15.71
CA ALA A 199 -1.60 -10.02 15.24
C ALA A 199 -2.94 -10.48 15.85
N GLU A 200 -3.16 -10.22 17.16
CA GLU A 200 -4.44 -10.47 17.85
C GLU A 200 -5.56 -9.56 17.32
N PHE A 201 -5.23 -8.30 17.03
CA PHE A 201 -6.10 -7.37 16.33
C PHE A 201 -6.45 -7.88 14.93
N SER A 202 -5.63 -8.71 14.30
CA SER A 202 -5.92 -9.45 13.06
C SER A 202 -6.54 -8.55 11.98
N PRO A 203 -5.83 -7.49 11.52
CA PRO A 203 -6.39 -6.54 10.57
C PRO A 203 -6.85 -7.24 9.28
N ASP A 204 -7.98 -6.82 8.74
CA ASP A 204 -8.45 -7.22 7.42
C ASP A 204 -7.63 -6.54 6.33
N VAL A 205 -7.10 -5.35 6.63
CA VAL A 205 -6.27 -4.54 5.71
C VAL A 205 -5.06 -3.97 6.45
N VAL A 206 -3.87 -4.13 5.86
CA VAL A 206 -2.67 -3.37 6.22
C VAL A 206 -2.37 -2.39 5.08
N ALA A 207 -2.45 -1.09 5.35
CA ALA A 207 -2.24 -0.02 4.38
C ALA A 207 -0.88 0.67 4.58
N PHE A 208 -0.12 0.84 3.51
CA PHE A 208 1.17 1.54 3.51
C PHE A 208 1.38 2.34 2.21
N GLY A 209 2.35 3.28 2.24
CA GLY A 209 2.73 4.09 1.07
C GLY A 209 4.24 4.22 0.91
N THR A 210 4.68 4.85 -0.17
CA THR A 210 6.11 4.86 -0.56
C THR A 210 7.00 5.71 0.35
N LEU A 211 6.54 6.89 0.77
CA LEU A 211 7.37 7.88 1.47
C LEU A 211 8.01 7.32 2.75
N HIS A 212 7.19 6.71 3.61
CA HIS A 212 7.63 6.13 4.88
C HIS A 212 8.71 5.04 4.72
N GLN A 213 8.68 4.32 3.60
CA GLN A 213 9.50 3.13 3.32
C GLN A 213 10.93 3.45 2.86
N THR A 214 11.23 4.73 2.67
CA THR A 214 12.56 5.19 2.23
C THR A 214 13.63 5.07 3.31
N ALA A 215 13.25 5.02 4.59
CA ALA A 215 14.16 4.70 5.68
C ALA A 215 14.24 3.16 5.86
N PRO A 216 15.41 2.52 5.68
CA PRO A 216 15.53 1.06 5.74
C PRO A 216 14.99 0.42 7.02
N ALA A 217 15.15 1.13 8.14
CA ALA A 217 14.71 0.64 9.44
C ALA A 217 13.18 0.66 9.60
N VAL A 218 12.49 1.63 9.00
CA VAL A 218 11.02 1.66 8.91
C VAL A 218 10.52 0.56 7.99
N LYS A 219 11.17 0.37 6.84
CA LYS A 219 10.81 -0.70 5.90
C LYS A 219 10.88 -2.09 6.53
N ALA A 220 11.86 -2.32 7.40
CA ALA A 220 11.92 -3.52 8.21
C ALA A 220 10.70 -3.66 9.15
N GLN A 221 10.19 -2.57 9.73
CA GLN A 221 8.98 -2.62 10.57
C GLN A 221 7.72 -2.94 9.78
N VAL A 222 7.58 -2.38 8.58
CA VAL A 222 6.41 -2.71 7.74
C VAL A 222 6.44 -4.19 7.35
N ARG A 223 7.62 -4.75 7.00
CA ARG A 223 7.74 -6.19 6.76
C ARG A 223 7.36 -7.03 7.98
N LEU A 224 7.84 -6.67 9.17
CA LEU A 224 7.46 -7.36 10.41
C LEU A 224 5.95 -7.32 10.66
N LEU A 225 5.29 -6.19 10.39
CA LEU A 225 3.84 -6.08 10.48
C LEU A 225 3.12 -6.99 9.47
N LEU A 226 3.56 -6.98 8.22
CA LEU A 226 2.98 -7.81 7.15
C LEU A 226 3.15 -9.31 7.42
N ASP A 227 4.28 -9.70 8.03
CA ASP A 227 4.55 -11.08 8.43
C ASP A 227 3.73 -11.50 9.66
N ALA A 228 3.50 -10.58 10.60
CA ALA A 228 2.64 -10.81 11.77
C ALA A 228 1.14 -10.89 11.41
N CYS A 229 0.75 -10.26 10.29
CA CYS A 229 -0.64 -10.20 9.82
C CYS A 229 -0.81 -10.85 8.42
N PRO A 230 -0.49 -12.15 8.24
CA PRO A 230 -0.45 -12.78 6.91
C PRO A 230 -1.82 -12.92 6.25
N GLY A 231 -2.92 -12.84 7.02
CA GLY A 231 -4.29 -12.86 6.50
C GLY A 231 -4.81 -11.50 6.03
N ALA A 232 -4.08 -10.41 6.30
CA ALA A 232 -4.50 -9.07 5.93
C ALA A 232 -4.28 -8.83 4.44
N ARG A 233 -5.25 -8.18 3.79
CA ARG A 233 -5.03 -7.60 2.47
C ARG A 233 -4.01 -6.47 2.60
N ARG A 234 -2.95 -6.57 1.82
CA ARG A 234 -1.83 -5.63 1.80
C ARG A 234 -2.14 -4.54 0.77
N PHE A 235 -2.65 -3.41 1.25
CA PHE A 235 -3.02 -2.25 0.43
C PHE A 235 -1.83 -1.29 0.31
N TYR A 236 -1.43 -1.02 -0.93
CA TYR A 236 -0.34 -0.11 -1.23
C TYR A 236 -0.84 1.08 -2.06
N ASP A 237 -0.82 2.27 -1.47
CA ASP A 237 -0.96 3.52 -2.22
C ASP A 237 0.43 3.97 -2.66
N VAL A 238 0.67 3.91 -3.97
CA VAL A 238 1.96 4.24 -4.57
C VAL A 238 2.39 5.66 -4.21
N ASN A 239 1.47 6.63 -4.26
CA ASN A 239 1.62 8.02 -3.80
C ASN A 239 3.07 8.57 -3.89
N LEU A 240 3.58 8.73 -5.10
CA LEU A 240 5.00 9.09 -5.29
C LEU A 240 5.27 10.52 -4.79
N ARG A 241 6.42 10.67 -4.14
CA ARG A 241 6.96 11.95 -3.72
C ARG A 241 8.37 12.09 -4.29
N GLN A 242 8.64 13.25 -4.86
CA GLN A 242 9.93 13.53 -5.48
C GLN A 242 11.08 13.18 -4.52
N ASP A 243 12.14 12.59 -5.07
CA ASP A 243 13.35 12.15 -4.34
C ASP A 243 13.11 11.14 -3.21
N SER A 244 11.90 10.56 -3.13
CA SER A 244 11.49 9.61 -2.08
C SER A 244 11.21 8.22 -2.63
N TYR A 245 11.83 7.84 -3.76
CA TYR A 245 11.73 6.49 -4.32
C TYR A 245 12.87 6.18 -5.29
N ASN A 246 13.09 4.89 -5.53
CA ASN A 246 13.89 4.37 -6.62
C ASN A 246 13.26 3.05 -7.11
N VAL A 247 13.74 2.53 -8.25
CA VAL A 247 13.21 1.29 -8.85
C VAL A 247 13.23 0.10 -7.88
N PHE A 248 14.28 -0.07 -7.08
CA PHE A 248 14.38 -1.17 -6.13
C PHE A 248 13.38 -1.06 -4.99
N LEU A 249 13.16 0.15 -4.47
CA LEU A 249 12.14 0.37 -3.44
C LEU A 249 10.74 0.07 -4.01
N LEU A 250 10.45 0.58 -5.20
CA LEU A 250 9.16 0.36 -5.86
C LEU A 250 8.90 -1.12 -6.12
N GLU A 251 9.86 -1.83 -6.70
CA GLU A 251 9.75 -3.27 -6.96
C GLU A 251 9.52 -4.05 -5.66
N ASP A 252 10.26 -3.73 -4.59
CA ASP A 252 10.06 -4.36 -3.28
C ASP A 252 8.64 -4.14 -2.74
N LEU A 253 8.11 -2.91 -2.78
CA LEU A 253 6.78 -2.63 -2.26
C LEU A 253 5.67 -3.24 -3.13
N MET A 254 5.87 -3.29 -4.45
CA MET A 254 4.96 -3.92 -5.40
C MET A 254 4.88 -5.44 -5.21
N MET A 255 5.99 -6.09 -4.85
CA MET A 255 6.01 -7.53 -4.51
C MET A 255 5.27 -7.84 -3.21
N GLU A 256 5.25 -6.92 -2.24
CA GLU A 256 4.55 -7.12 -0.98
C GLU A 256 3.04 -6.84 -1.09
N ALA A 257 2.60 -6.08 -2.10
CA ALA A 257 1.22 -5.64 -2.22
C ALA A 257 0.28 -6.71 -2.80
N SER A 258 -0.98 -6.66 -2.38
CA SER A 258 -2.08 -7.46 -2.93
C SER A 258 -3.13 -6.58 -3.61
N VAL A 259 -3.33 -5.36 -3.10
CA VAL A 259 -4.17 -4.35 -3.73
C VAL A 259 -3.38 -3.06 -3.86
N VAL A 260 -3.42 -2.45 -5.04
CA VAL A 260 -2.62 -1.27 -5.34
C VAL A 260 -3.51 -0.14 -5.83
N LYS A 261 -3.17 1.08 -5.42
CA LYS A 261 -3.73 2.30 -6.01
C LYS A 261 -2.60 3.23 -6.43
N LEU A 262 -2.80 3.89 -7.57
CA LEU A 262 -1.93 4.94 -8.09
C LEU A 262 -2.75 5.90 -8.97
N ASN A 263 -2.19 7.04 -9.35
CA ASN A 263 -2.78 7.92 -10.36
C ASN A 263 -2.19 7.68 -11.75
N ARG A 264 -2.73 8.37 -12.77
CA ARG A 264 -2.27 8.29 -14.16
C ARG A 264 -0.78 8.63 -14.28
N GLU A 265 -0.36 9.73 -13.66
CA GLU A 265 1.01 10.24 -13.72
C GLU A 265 2.02 9.27 -13.09
N GLU A 266 1.65 8.64 -11.97
CA GLU A 266 2.41 7.62 -11.28
C GLU A 266 2.52 6.34 -12.10
N MET A 267 1.43 5.89 -12.74
CA MET A 267 1.44 4.75 -13.65
C MET A 267 2.41 5.00 -14.81
N GLU A 268 2.34 6.17 -15.44
CA GLU A 268 3.26 6.53 -16.51
C GLU A 268 4.71 6.63 -16.02
N GLN A 269 4.92 7.19 -14.83
CA GLN A 269 6.24 7.31 -14.23
C GLN A 269 6.86 5.95 -13.93
N ILE A 270 6.10 5.04 -13.32
CA ILE A 270 6.52 3.67 -13.06
C ILE A 270 6.84 2.96 -14.38
N ASN A 271 5.95 3.05 -15.38
CA ASN A 271 6.21 2.45 -16.70
C ASN A 271 7.54 2.94 -17.29
N ARG A 272 7.80 4.25 -17.25
CA ARG A 272 9.09 4.83 -17.70
C ARG A 272 10.28 4.29 -16.91
N LEU A 273 10.18 4.23 -15.58
CA LEU A 273 11.27 3.75 -14.71
C LEU A 273 11.66 2.30 -14.99
N PHE A 274 10.69 1.46 -15.38
CA PHE A 274 10.91 0.07 -15.73
C PHE A 274 11.16 -0.15 -17.24
N GLY A 275 11.25 0.92 -18.03
CA GLY A 275 11.48 0.84 -19.48
C GLY A 275 10.30 0.22 -20.25
N LEU A 276 9.09 0.35 -19.71
CA LEU A 276 7.86 -0.23 -20.24
C LEU A 276 7.01 0.85 -20.93
N SER A 277 6.25 0.42 -21.94
CA SER A 277 5.26 1.23 -22.62
C SER A 277 4.11 0.33 -23.05
N PHE A 278 2.88 0.83 -22.92
CA PHE A 278 1.67 0.08 -23.18
C PHE A 278 0.74 0.88 -24.10
N PRO A 279 -0.02 0.20 -24.98
CA PRO A 279 -0.92 0.88 -25.91
C PRO A 279 -2.23 1.36 -25.26
N SER A 280 -2.53 0.93 -24.03
CA SER A 280 -3.69 1.38 -23.26
C SER A 280 -3.43 1.23 -21.76
N LEU A 281 -4.21 1.97 -20.96
CA LEU A 281 -4.17 1.88 -19.50
C LEU A 281 -4.55 0.47 -19.01
N GLU A 282 -5.57 -0.14 -19.61
CA GLU A 282 -5.98 -1.52 -19.30
C GLU A 282 -4.82 -2.51 -19.46
N LYS A 283 -4.05 -2.44 -20.56
CA LYS A 283 -2.91 -3.35 -20.77
C LYS A 283 -1.80 -3.12 -19.76
N ALA A 284 -1.55 -1.87 -19.36
CA ALA A 284 -0.59 -1.58 -18.29
C ALA A 284 -1.08 -2.19 -16.96
N CYS A 285 -2.35 -2.00 -16.61
CA CYS A 285 -2.96 -2.55 -15.40
C CYS A 285 -2.88 -4.08 -15.36
N ARG A 286 -3.28 -4.74 -16.46
CA ARG A 286 -3.20 -6.21 -16.59
C ARG A 286 -1.77 -6.72 -16.50
N TYR A 287 -0.79 -6.01 -17.10
CA TYR A 287 0.62 -6.38 -16.98
C TYR A 287 1.09 -6.35 -15.52
N TRP A 288 0.83 -5.25 -14.81
CA TRP A 288 1.31 -5.10 -13.43
C TRP A 288 0.63 -6.07 -12.46
N CYS A 289 -0.69 -6.26 -12.60
CA CYS A 289 -1.41 -7.26 -11.81
C CYS A 289 -0.87 -8.67 -12.07
N ALA A 290 -0.64 -9.05 -13.33
CA ALA A 290 -0.09 -10.36 -13.66
C ALA A 290 1.36 -10.55 -13.19
N ARG A 291 2.19 -9.49 -13.24
CA ARG A 291 3.61 -9.54 -12.83
C ARG A 291 3.76 -9.83 -11.34
N TYR A 292 2.93 -9.21 -10.50
CA TYR A 292 3.06 -9.29 -9.03
C TYR A 292 1.94 -10.08 -8.35
N GLY A 293 0.92 -10.53 -9.09
CA GLY A 293 -0.20 -11.30 -8.54
C GLY A 293 -1.18 -10.45 -7.73
N TRP A 294 -1.36 -9.17 -8.08
CA TRP A 294 -2.31 -8.30 -7.38
C TRP A 294 -3.76 -8.76 -7.58
N GLU A 295 -4.51 -8.79 -6.50
CA GLU A 295 -5.95 -9.07 -6.48
C GLU A 295 -6.74 -7.96 -7.18
N ALA A 296 -6.35 -6.70 -6.93
CA ALA A 296 -6.99 -5.53 -7.49
C ALA A 296 -6.05 -4.34 -7.66
N LEU A 297 -6.36 -3.48 -8.63
CA LEU A 297 -5.64 -2.26 -8.96
C LEU A 297 -6.62 -1.15 -9.30
N ALA A 298 -6.41 0.05 -8.74
CA ALA A 298 -7.15 1.24 -9.13
C ALA A 298 -6.21 2.35 -9.64
N VAL A 299 -6.56 2.96 -10.77
CA VAL A 299 -5.90 4.12 -11.33
C VAL A 299 -6.84 5.32 -11.30
N THR A 300 -6.53 6.32 -10.48
CA THR A 300 -7.31 7.57 -10.45
C THR A 300 -6.90 8.48 -11.61
N LEU A 301 -7.90 9.08 -12.27
CA LEU A 301 -7.77 9.90 -13.48
C LEU A 301 -8.21 11.36 -13.25
N GLY A 302 -8.11 11.84 -12.01
CA GLY A 302 -8.56 13.19 -11.63
C GLY A 302 -10.05 13.38 -11.86
N GLU A 303 -10.43 14.45 -12.56
CA GLU A 303 -11.84 14.75 -12.87
C GLU A 303 -12.48 13.75 -13.85
N GLU A 304 -11.67 12.97 -14.58
CA GLU A 304 -12.16 11.93 -15.49
C GLU A 304 -12.69 10.70 -14.75
N GLY A 305 -12.38 10.56 -13.44
CA GLY A 305 -12.82 9.45 -12.59
C GLY A 305 -11.71 8.44 -12.32
N CYS A 306 -11.97 7.17 -12.58
CA CYS A 306 -11.00 6.10 -12.33
C CYS A 306 -11.14 4.94 -13.29
N ALA A 307 -10.08 4.14 -13.38
CA ALA A 307 -10.13 2.80 -13.94
C ALA A 307 -9.74 1.79 -12.86
N ALA A 308 -10.35 0.61 -12.87
CA ALA A 308 -10.09 -0.44 -11.90
C ALA A 308 -10.03 -1.82 -12.58
N LEU A 309 -9.16 -2.67 -12.06
CA LEU A 309 -9.02 -4.07 -12.45
C LEU A 309 -9.11 -4.92 -11.18
N ALA A 310 -9.96 -5.94 -11.16
CA ALA A 310 -10.00 -6.95 -10.11
C ALA A 310 -10.21 -8.35 -10.74
N GLY A 311 -9.24 -9.24 -10.56
CA GLY A 311 -9.16 -10.47 -11.36
C GLY A 311 -9.17 -10.15 -12.87
N GLU A 312 -10.16 -10.66 -13.60
CA GLU A 312 -10.32 -10.40 -15.04
C GLU A 312 -11.22 -9.18 -15.35
N GLU A 313 -11.98 -8.70 -14.37
CA GLU A 313 -12.97 -7.63 -14.53
C GLU A 313 -12.27 -6.28 -14.64
N TRP A 314 -12.47 -5.59 -15.77
CA TRP A 314 -12.01 -4.24 -16.01
C TRP A 314 -13.20 -3.27 -16.01
N VAL A 315 -13.05 -2.17 -15.29
CA VAL A 315 -14.06 -1.11 -15.19
C VAL A 315 -13.40 0.24 -15.40
N GLU A 316 -14.03 1.09 -16.21
CA GLU A 316 -13.79 2.53 -16.22
C GLU A 316 -15.04 3.21 -15.66
N SER A 317 -14.86 4.02 -14.62
CA SER A 317 -15.94 4.74 -13.96
C SER A 317 -15.71 6.24 -14.12
N PRO A 318 -16.65 6.97 -14.75
CA PRO A 318 -16.50 8.40 -14.96
C PRO A 318 -16.53 9.16 -13.63
N GLY A 319 -15.80 10.28 -13.59
CA GLY A 319 -15.74 11.17 -12.44
C GLY A 319 -17.02 11.97 -12.23
N TYR A 320 -17.06 12.70 -11.12
CA TYR A 320 -18.15 13.60 -10.77
C TYR A 320 -17.66 15.05 -10.82
N ARG A 321 -18.38 15.90 -11.57
CA ARG A 321 -18.09 17.33 -11.59
C ARG A 321 -18.51 17.97 -10.29
N VAL A 322 -17.53 18.49 -9.57
CA VAL A 322 -17.71 19.28 -8.34
C VAL A 322 -16.98 20.60 -8.48
N LYS A 323 -17.37 21.60 -7.68
CA LYS A 323 -16.54 22.79 -7.51
C LYS A 323 -15.35 22.42 -6.64
N VAL A 324 -14.18 22.25 -7.25
CA VAL A 324 -12.95 21.92 -6.54
C VAL A 324 -12.56 23.06 -5.60
N VAL A 325 -12.30 22.74 -4.34
CA VAL A 325 -11.83 23.66 -3.30
C VAL A 325 -10.40 23.31 -2.90
N ASP A 326 -10.14 22.03 -2.63
CA ASP A 326 -8.83 21.52 -2.23
C ASP A 326 -8.73 20.05 -2.65
N THR A 327 -7.73 19.67 -3.44
CA THR A 327 -7.59 18.29 -3.92
C THR A 327 -6.82 17.40 -2.94
N VAL A 328 -6.19 17.99 -1.90
CA VAL A 328 -5.44 17.24 -0.89
C VAL A 328 -6.38 16.24 -0.21
N GLY A 329 -5.93 15.00 -0.06
CA GLY A 329 -6.70 13.92 0.58
C GLY A 329 -7.81 13.29 -0.26
N SER A 330 -8.14 13.82 -1.44
CA SER A 330 -9.15 13.22 -2.32
C SER A 330 -8.77 11.81 -2.80
N GLY A 331 -7.50 11.59 -3.10
CA GLY A 331 -6.95 10.27 -3.44
C GLY A 331 -6.94 9.29 -2.27
N ASP A 332 -6.69 9.78 -1.06
CA ASP A 332 -6.69 8.96 0.17
C ASP A 332 -8.12 8.56 0.55
N ALA A 333 -9.08 9.45 0.32
CA ALA A 333 -10.50 9.18 0.50
C ALA A 333 -11.03 8.17 -0.54
N PHE A 334 -10.62 8.35 -1.80
CA PHE A 334 -10.87 7.36 -2.86
C PHE A 334 -10.31 5.99 -2.45
N ALA A 335 -9.07 5.94 -1.96
CA ALA A 335 -8.42 4.71 -1.53
C ALA A 335 -9.21 4.01 -0.41
N ALA A 336 -9.62 4.74 0.62
CA ALA A 336 -10.43 4.18 1.71
C ALA A 336 -11.78 3.63 1.21
N ALA A 337 -12.45 4.37 0.32
CA ALA A 337 -13.72 3.95 -0.27
C ALA A 337 -13.58 2.75 -1.23
N PHE A 338 -12.47 2.67 -1.97
CA PHE A 338 -12.16 1.54 -2.85
C PHE A 338 -11.95 0.26 -2.03
N VAL A 339 -11.13 0.33 -0.99
CA VAL A 339 -10.89 -0.80 -0.08
C VAL A 339 -12.18 -1.21 0.65
N HIS A 340 -13.00 -0.25 1.08
CA HIS A 340 -14.32 -0.50 1.64
C HIS A 340 -15.20 -1.32 0.70
N GLY A 341 -15.40 -0.87 -0.54
CA GLY A 341 -16.26 -1.58 -1.49
C GLY A 341 -15.74 -2.99 -1.84
N LEU A 342 -14.42 -3.16 -1.95
CA LEU A 342 -13.82 -4.48 -2.16
C LEU A 342 -14.08 -5.43 -0.98
N ALA A 343 -13.98 -4.95 0.25
CA ALA A 343 -14.20 -5.77 1.43
C ALA A 343 -15.67 -6.15 1.65
N GLU A 344 -16.59 -5.27 1.27
CA GLU A 344 -18.03 -5.55 1.25
C GLU A 344 -18.44 -6.48 0.10
N GLY A 345 -17.52 -6.84 -0.81
CA GLY A 345 -17.77 -7.73 -1.93
C GLY A 345 -18.70 -7.13 -2.98
N TRP A 346 -18.71 -5.80 -3.13
CA TRP A 346 -19.52 -5.14 -4.15
C TRP A 346 -19.01 -5.44 -5.56
N PRO A 347 -19.86 -5.38 -6.59
CA PRO A 347 -19.42 -5.38 -7.98
C PRO A 347 -18.38 -4.29 -8.24
N LEU A 348 -17.33 -4.56 -9.02
CA LEU A 348 -16.22 -3.62 -9.21
C LEU A 348 -16.70 -2.25 -9.74
N ALA A 349 -17.73 -2.25 -10.57
CA ALA A 349 -18.39 -1.03 -11.05
C ALA A 349 -18.96 -0.15 -9.93
N GLU A 350 -19.56 -0.77 -8.91
CA GLU A 350 -20.09 -0.08 -7.73
C GLU A 350 -18.97 0.41 -6.82
N VAL A 351 -17.91 -0.38 -6.63
CA VAL A 351 -16.70 0.02 -5.91
C VAL A 351 -16.08 1.27 -6.54
N ALA A 352 -15.85 1.24 -7.86
CA ALA A 352 -15.26 2.33 -8.61
C ALA A 352 -16.13 3.61 -8.58
N ASP A 353 -17.45 3.47 -8.74
CA ASP A 353 -18.38 4.60 -8.62
C ASP A 353 -18.38 5.23 -7.23
N PHE A 354 -18.45 4.41 -6.18
CA PHE A 354 -18.46 4.91 -4.81
C PHE A 354 -17.15 5.61 -4.46
N ALA A 355 -16.01 5.04 -4.85
CA ALA A 355 -14.70 5.65 -4.63
C ALA A 355 -14.59 7.01 -5.33
N ASN A 356 -15.06 7.13 -6.57
CA ASN A 356 -15.13 8.42 -7.29
C ASN A 356 -16.00 9.45 -6.56
N ARG A 357 -17.16 9.05 -6.03
CA ARG A 357 -18.04 9.95 -5.27
C ARG A 357 -17.35 10.48 -4.03
N VAL A 358 -16.75 9.60 -3.23
CA VAL A 358 -16.05 9.99 -1.99
C VAL A 358 -14.88 10.92 -2.30
N GLY A 359 -14.05 10.59 -3.30
CA GLY A 359 -12.95 11.46 -3.74
C GLY A 359 -13.44 12.84 -4.20
N ALA A 360 -14.52 12.89 -4.98
CA ALA A 360 -15.09 14.15 -5.45
C ALA A 360 -15.70 15.00 -4.33
N VAL A 361 -16.42 14.39 -3.37
CA VAL A 361 -16.95 15.14 -2.20
C VAL A 361 -15.79 15.72 -1.38
N VAL A 362 -14.72 14.96 -1.15
CA VAL A 362 -13.53 15.47 -0.44
C VAL A 362 -12.90 16.63 -1.21
N ALA A 363 -12.72 16.49 -2.52
CA ALA A 363 -12.14 17.54 -3.35
C ALA A 363 -12.95 18.87 -3.35
N SER A 364 -14.23 18.81 -2.99
CA SER A 364 -15.13 19.96 -2.91
C SER A 364 -15.06 20.73 -1.58
N LYS A 365 -14.22 20.29 -0.64
CA LYS A 365 -14.10 20.84 0.72
C LYS A 365 -12.64 21.13 1.07
N PRO A 366 -12.35 22.05 2.00
CA PRO A 366 -10.98 22.38 2.38
C PRO A 366 -10.35 21.32 3.29
N GLY A 367 -9.06 21.01 3.07
CA GLY A 367 -8.28 20.10 3.89
C GLY A 367 -8.37 18.62 3.48
N ALA A 368 -7.45 17.81 4.00
CA ALA A 368 -7.27 16.41 3.59
C ALA A 368 -8.38 15.46 4.09
N VAL A 369 -8.90 15.72 5.29
CA VAL A 369 -9.94 14.91 5.94
C VAL A 369 -11.11 15.82 6.36
N PRO A 370 -11.82 16.44 5.40
CA PRO A 370 -12.97 17.28 5.72
C PRO A 370 -14.15 16.40 6.14
N VAL A 371 -15.06 16.95 6.94
CA VAL A 371 -16.30 16.25 7.28
C VAL A 371 -17.15 16.06 6.01
N TRP A 372 -17.47 14.81 5.69
CA TRP A 372 -18.42 14.41 4.65
C TRP A 372 -19.31 13.24 5.11
N THR A 373 -20.47 13.11 4.48
CA THR A 373 -21.49 12.09 4.75
C THR A 373 -21.77 11.20 3.54
N LEU A 374 -22.28 9.98 3.77
CA LEU A 374 -22.71 9.09 2.69
C LEU A 374 -23.83 9.73 1.85
N GLU A 375 -24.69 10.53 2.47
CA GLU A 375 -25.77 11.26 1.81
C GLU A 375 -25.23 12.27 0.79
N GLU A 376 -24.18 13.02 1.12
CA GLU A 376 -23.50 13.91 0.17
C GLU A 376 -22.90 13.13 -1.01
N CYS A 377 -22.26 11.99 -0.74
CA CYS A 377 -21.71 11.12 -1.79
C CYS A 377 -22.80 10.59 -2.72
N GLN A 378 -23.95 10.18 -2.18
CA GLN A 378 -25.10 9.68 -2.94
C GLN A 378 -25.81 10.79 -3.71
N ALA A 379 -25.83 12.02 -3.20
CA ALA A 379 -26.46 13.17 -3.84
C ALA A 379 -25.73 13.64 -5.11
N LEU A 380 -24.44 13.28 -5.28
CA LEU A 380 -23.71 13.57 -6.51
C LEU A 380 -24.39 12.93 -7.73
N LYS A 381 -24.57 13.71 -8.79
CA LYS A 381 -25.12 13.25 -10.06
C LYS A 381 -24.03 13.28 -11.12
N ARG A 382 -23.98 12.24 -11.96
CA ARG A 382 -23.17 12.26 -13.18
C ARG A 382 -23.77 13.32 -14.11
N SER A 383 -22.92 14.18 -14.65
CA SER A 383 -23.31 15.25 -15.60
C SER A 383 -23.74 14.69 -16.94
#